data_AF-A0A063Y3Q8-F1
#
_entry.id   AF-A0A063Y3Q8-F1
#
_cell.length_a   1.000
_cell.length_b   1.000
_cell.length_c   1.000
_cell.angle_alpha   90.00
_cell.angle_beta   90.00
_cell.angle_gamma   90.00
#
_symmetry.space_group_name_H-M   'P 1'
#
loop_
_entity.id
_entity.type
_entity.pdbx_description
1 polymer ?
#
loop_
_entity_poly.entity_id
_entity_poly.type
_entity_poly.pdbx_seq_one_letter_code
_entity_poly.pdbx_strand_id
1 'polypeptide(L)'
;MAEAMQWSRLLTTKRYGHESLIPEEVGRSHFHKDNDRIVFSSAFRRLGRKTQVHPLALNDHIHTRLTHSIEVGSLGRSLGIRVGELLADELPAWVTPHDLGTIVQSACLAHDIGNPPFGHAGEYAIRDWFRRHATDPRFASLTALQLADLQTFEGNAQGFRVVTRIENNLFDGGLRLTYPTLGTLLKYPWTVERGGHKGKFSVFQTEVEILNALGDELGLIQLGENHWSRHPLTWLMEAADDICYAILDLEDAIELQILTFDEVKPILLQLCGDLNFDDAIFNSQASARRKISALRGKAMENMVNSAVQTYHQQYAAIMEGRFQGELLGEGDPMVAEGLSTAKRIARERVFPNNRKAELEVGAYTTLGVLLDAFCDAVFESHQQQGQALGYRTEKIMTLLGIHAPPAHWPLYDSYMRAVDFIGGMTDTYATYLARQIGGGVGQHLPG
;
A
#
# COMPACT_ATOMS: atom_id res chain seq x y z
N MET A 1 -12.26 7.76 -30.92
CA MET A 1 -11.44 8.28 -29.80
C MET A 1 -12.18 7.90 -28.54
N ALA A 2 -11.52 7.34 -27.53
CA ALA A 2 -12.19 7.08 -26.25
C ALA A 2 -12.67 8.41 -25.67
N GLU A 3 -13.90 8.44 -25.16
CA GLU A 3 -14.48 9.61 -24.53
C GLU A 3 -13.76 9.88 -23.20
N ALA A 4 -13.49 11.14 -22.88
CA ALA A 4 -12.83 11.51 -21.63
C ALA A 4 -13.68 11.08 -20.42
N MET A 5 -13.02 10.68 -19.33
CA MET A 5 -13.69 10.32 -18.08
C MET A 5 -14.52 11.49 -17.55
N GLN A 6 -15.55 11.20 -16.75
CA GLN A 6 -16.52 12.21 -16.29
C GLN A 6 -16.61 12.22 -14.76
N TRP A 7 -16.43 13.38 -14.12
CA TRP A 7 -16.47 13.51 -12.66
C TRP A 7 -17.78 13.04 -12.02
N SER A 8 -18.90 13.16 -12.73
CA SER A 8 -20.20 12.63 -12.30
C SER A 8 -20.22 11.11 -12.08
N ARG A 9 -19.37 10.36 -12.80
CA ARG A 9 -19.19 8.91 -12.63
C ARG A 9 -18.05 8.58 -11.67
N LEU A 10 -16.93 9.29 -11.81
CA LEU A 10 -15.73 9.13 -10.99
C LEU A 10 -15.98 9.39 -9.49
N LEU A 11 -17.06 10.10 -9.14
CA LEU A 11 -17.41 10.47 -7.77
C LEU A 11 -18.72 9.81 -7.31
N THR A 12 -19.14 8.72 -7.93
CA THR A 12 -20.33 7.95 -7.50
C THR A 12 -20.25 7.55 -6.01
N THR A 13 -21.38 7.51 -5.32
CA THR A 13 -21.47 7.05 -3.92
C THR A 13 -21.74 5.55 -3.80
N LYS A 14 -21.85 4.84 -4.94
CA LYS A 14 -22.07 3.38 -5.00
C LYS A 14 -20.88 2.60 -4.43
N ARG A 15 -21.16 1.35 -4.05
CA ARG A 15 -20.23 0.40 -3.43
C ARG A 15 -20.40 -0.96 -4.10
N TYR A 16 -19.31 -1.66 -4.36
CA TYR A 16 -19.35 -3.00 -4.99
C TYR A 16 -20.25 -3.96 -4.19
N GLY A 17 -21.20 -4.61 -4.87
CA GLY A 17 -22.16 -5.55 -4.28
C GLY A 17 -23.23 -4.94 -3.38
N HIS A 18 -23.20 -3.63 -3.13
CA HIS A 18 -24.11 -2.93 -2.21
C HIS A 18 -24.54 -1.57 -2.77
N GLU A 19 -25.19 -1.61 -3.94
CA GLU A 19 -25.59 -0.42 -4.69
C GLU A 19 -26.72 0.39 -4.04
N SER A 20 -27.42 -0.20 -3.06
CA SER A 20 -28.44 0.54 -2.30
C SER A 20 -27.81 1.71 -1.56
N LEU A 21 -28.19 2.93 -1.96
CA LEU A 21 -27.71 4.15 -1.33
C LEU A 21 -28.22 4.21 0.11
N ILE A 22 -27.29 4.17 1.06
CA ILE A 22 -27.57 4.52 2.46
C ILE A 22 -27.99 6.00 2.46
N PRO A 23 -29.05 6.40 3.19
CA PRO A 23 -29.43 7.80 3.28
C PRO A 23 -28.26 8.70 3.66
N GLU A 24 -28.23 9.90 3.08
CA GLU A 24 -27.27 10.93 3.45
C GLU A 24 -27.44 11.30 4.92
N GLU A 25 -26.31 11.40 5.63
CA GLU A 25 -26.26 11.83 7.02
C GLU A 25 -25.76 13.29 7.05
N VAL A 26 -26.47 14.16 7.79
CA VAL A 26 -26.06 15.56 7.94
C VAL A 26 -24.64 15.61 8.52
N GLY A 27 -23.73 16.26 7.80
CA GLY A 27 -22.33 16.44 8.21
C GLY A 27 -21.42 15.24 7.96
N ARG A 28 -21.90 14.14 7.35
CA ARG A 28 -21.08 12.95 7.07
C ARG A 28 -21.39 12.36 5.70
N SER A 29 -20.58 12.73 4.70
CA SER A 29 -20.68 12.17 3.34
C SER A 29 -20.29 10.68 3.29
N HIS A 30 -20.63 10.01 2.19
CA HIS A 30 -20.25 8.61 1.97
C HIS A 30 -18.73 8.39 2.01
N PHE A 31 -17.95 9.40 1.62
CA PHE A 31 -16.49 9.36 1.62
C PHE A 31 -15.92 9.44 3.05
N HIS A 32 -16.56 10.19 3.96
CA HIS A 32 -16.19 10.17 5.38
C HIS A 32 -16.40 8.79 6.00
N LYS A 33 -17.48 8.09 5.60
CA LYS A 33 -17.71 6.70 6.06
C LYS A 33 -16.61 5.74 5.58
N ASP A 34 -16.01 5.98 4.42
CA ASP A 34 -14.87 5.18 3.94
C ASP A 34 -13.65 5.38 4.81
N ASN A 35 -13.33 6.64 5.13
CA ASN A 35 -12.25 7.01 6.03
C ASN A 35 -12.37 6.28 7.37
N ASP A 36 -13.54 6.39 8.00
CA ASP A 36 -13.81 5.75 9.29
C ASP A 36 -13.65 4.23 9.21
N ARG A 37 -14.21 3.58 8.18
CA ARG A 37 -14.12 2.13 8.03
C ARG A 37 -12.67 1.65 7.90
N ILE A 38 -11.81 2.42 7.24
CA ILE A 38 -10.37 2.12 7.15
C ILE A 38 -9.73 2.29 8.53
N VAL A 39 -9.91 3.46 9.17
CA VAL A 39 -9.29 3.78 10.47
C VAL A 39 -9.69 2.78 11.56
N PHE A 40 -10.95 2.35 11.59
CA PHE A 40 -11.45 1.39 12.56
C PHE A 40 -11.12 -0.08 12.23
N SER A 41 -10.61 -0.39 11.03
CA SER A 41 -10.28 -1.75 10.61
C SER A 41 -9.14 -2.37 11.41
N SER A 42 -9.12 -3.70 11.51
CA SER A 42 -8.03 -4.39 12.19
C SER A 42 -6.75 -4.33 11.36
N ALA A 43 -6.85 -4.37 10.03
CA ALA A 43 -5.71 -4.25 9.13
C ALA A 43 -4.97 -2.91 9.30
N PHE A 44 -5.69 -1.79 9.38
CA PHE A 44 -5.07 -0.49 9.60
C PHE A 44 -4.36 -0.42 10.95
N ARG A 45 -4.97 -0.94 12.03
CA ARG A 45 -4.33 -1.02 13.35
C ARG A 45 -3.04 -1.85 13.34
N ARG A 46 -2.99 -2.93 12.54
CA ARG A 46 -1.79 -3.78 12.42
C ARG A 46 -0.60 -3.04 11.81
N LEU A 47 -0.82 -1.99 11.02
CA LEU A 47 0.26 -1.14 10.49
C LEU A 47 1.13 -0.53 11.60
N GLY A 48 0.57 -0.31 12.80
CA GLY A 48 1.32 0.24 13.94
C GLY A 48 2.34 -0.74 14.54
N ARG A 49 2.32 -2.00 14.09
CA ARG A 49 3.27 -3.07 14.47
C ARG A 49 3.91 -3.72 13.24
N LYS A 50 3.85 -3.07 12.09
CA LYS A 50 4.58 -3.44 10.87
C LYS A 50 5.64 -2.39 10.61
N THR A 51 6.86 -2.85 10.38
CA THR A 51 7.93 -1.90 10.14
C THR A 51 7.83 -1.29 8.73
N GLN A 52 8.25 -0.03 8.61
CA GLN A 52 8.41 0.69 7.36
C GLN A 52 9.83 0.45 6.80
N VAL A 53 10.67 1.49 6.68
CA VAL A 53 12.02 1.39 6.11
C VAL A 53 13.03 0.78 7.06
N HIS A 54 12.87 1.05 8.36
CA HIS A 54 13.87 0.75 9.39
C HIS A 54 13.39 -0.31 10.37
N PRO A 55 13.66 -1.61 10.09
CA PRO A 55 13.11 -2.74 10.82
C PRO A 55 13.49 -2.74 12.32
N LEU A 56 12.47 -2.96 13.18
CA LEU A 56 12.61 -3.15 14.64
C LEU A 56 13.50 -2.11 15.35
N ALA A 57 13.45 -0.84 14.93
CA ALA A 57 14.15 0.21 15.63
C ALA A 57 13.63 0.32 17.08
N LEU A 58 14.52 0.21 18.07
CA LEU A 58 14.22 0.47 19.48
C LEU A 58 14.01 1.98 19.77
N ASN A 59 14.02 2.81 18.73
CA ASN A 59 13.83 4.24 18.84
C ASN A 59 12.36 4.58 18.56
N ASP A 60 11.67 5.08 19.59
CA ASP A 60 10.25 5.48 19.55
C ASP A 60 9.95 6.60 18.54
N HIS A 61 10.97 7.23 17.97
CA HIS A 61 10.84 8.32 17.00
C HIS A 61 10.87 7.86 15.54
N ILE A 62 11.08 6.58 15.25
CA ILE A 62 11.09 6.03 13.90
C ILE A 62 9.68 5.71 13.44
N HIS A 63 9.38 6.03 12.18
CA HIS A 63 8.05 5.84 11.64
C HIS A 63 7.72 4.34 11.47
N THR A 64 6.50 4.00 11.89
CA THR A 64 5.85 2.75 11.53
C THR A 64 5.06 2.97 10.24
N ARG A 65 4.60 1.89 9.59
CA ARG A 65 3.71 2.04 8.42
C ARG A 65 2.42 2.80 8.75
N LEU A 66 1.96 2.75 10.01
CA LEU A 66 0.78 3.48 10.46
C LEU A 66 1.03 4.99 10.48
N THR A 67 2.12 5.43 11.10
CA THR A 67 2.44 6.87 11.19
C THR A 67 2.69 7.45 9.80
N HIS A 68 3.43 6.73 8.95
CA HIS A 68 3.60 7.08 7.53
C HIS A 68 2.27 7.22 6.81
N SER A 69 1.38 6.22 6.91
CA SER A 69 0.07 6.27 6.25
C SER A 69 -0.80 7.44 6.74
N ILE A 70 -0.70 7.83 8.01
CA ILE A 70 -1.40 9.00 8.56
C ILE A 70 -0.85 10.31 7.96
N GLU A 71 0.47 10.43 7.84
CA GLU A 71 1.12 11.61 7.27
C GLU A 71 0.84 11.74 5.77
N VAL A 72 0.95 10.63 5.02
CA VAL A 72 0.54 10.52 3.62
C VAL A 72 -0.94 10.88 3.47
N GLY A 73 -1.80 10.39 4.37
CA GLY A 73 -3.22 10.75 4.40
C GLY A 73 -3.48 12.24 4.62
N SER A 74 -2.76 12.87 5.55
CA SER A 74 -2.86 14.31 5.81
C SER A 74 -2.46 15.13 4.57
N LEU A 75 -1.39 14.72 3.90
CA LEU A 75 -0.90 15.37 2.70
C LEU A 75 -1.82 15.14 1.49
N GLY A 76 -2.27 13.91 1.30
CA GLY A 76 -3.24 13.53 0.27
C GLY A 76 -4.55 14.31 0.39
N ARG A 77 -5.03 14.53 1.62
CA ARG A 77 -6.17 15.42 1.88
C ARG A 77 -5.94 16.84 1.34
N SER A 78 -4.77 17.41 1.63
CA SER A 78 -4.40 18.75 1.17
C SER A 78 -4.35 18.82 -0.37
N LEU A 79 -3.69 17.84 -1.01
CA LEU A 79 -3.65 17.73 -2.47
C LEU A 79 -5.06 17.62 -3.07
N GLY A 80 -5.90 16.74 -2.53
CA GLY A 80 -7.27 16.54 -2.99
C GLY A 80 -8.13 17.79 -2.86
N ILE A 81 -8.05 18.51 -1.74
CA ILE A 81 -8.75 19.79 -1.55
C ILE A 81 -8.28 20.81 -2.59
N ARG A 82 -6.97 21.01 -2.72
CA ARG A 82 -6.41 22.03 -3.63
C ARG A 82 -6.74 21.77 -5.09
N VAL A 83 -6.68 20.53 -5.53
CA VAL A 83 -7.13 20.16 -6.88
C VAL A 83 -8.64 20.32 -7.02
N GLY A 84 -9.42 19.97 -5.99
CA GLY A 84 -10.86 20.18 -6.00
C GLY A 84 -11.25 21.65 -6.13
N GLU A 85 -10.55 22.56 -5.46
CA GLU A 85 -10.76 24.01 -5.62
C GLU A 85 -10.49 24.49 -7.05
N LEU A 86 -9.43 23.97 -7.70
CA LEU A 86 -9.12 24.31 -9.10
C LEU A 86 -10.15 23.75 -10.10
N LEU A 87 -10.85 22.67 -9.72
CA LEU A 87 -11.81 21.98 -10.56
C LEU A 87 -13.25 22.28 -10.18
N ALA A 88 -13.52 23.25 -9.30
CA ALA A 88 -14.84 23.46 -8.70
C ALA A 88 -15.98 23.55 -9.74
N ASP A 89 -15.72 24.17 -10.90
CA ASP A 89 -16.68 24.32 -12.00
C ASP A 89 -16.94 23.02 -12.78
N GLU A 90 -16.02 22.04 -12.71
CA GLU A 90 -16.09 20.74 -13.38
C GLU A 90 -16.69 19.64 -12.49
N LEU A 91 -16.77 19.88 -11.17
CA LEU A 91 -17.28 18.90 -10.20
C LEU A 91 -18.82 18.89 -10.19
N PRO A 92 -19.46 17.75 -9.86
CA PRO A 92 -20.89 17.71 -9.63
C PRO A 92 -21.28 18.68 -8.51
N ALA A 93 -22.41 19.39 -8.65
CA ALA A 93 -22.84 20.44 -7.71
C ALA A 93 -23.00 20.00 -6.25
N TRP A 94 -23.14 18.70 -5.99
CA TRP A 94 -23.26 18.13 -4.65
C TRP A 94 -21.90 17.76 -4.03
N VAL A 95 -20.82 17.76 -4.81
CA VAL A 95 -19.47 17.43 -4.36
C VAL A 95 -18.73 18.70 -4.00
N THR A 96 -18.04 18.67 -2.85
CA THR A 96 -17.15 19.76 -2.44
C THR A 96 -15.68 19.38 -2.67
N PRO A 97 -14.74 20.35 -2.74
CA PRO A 97 -13.31 20.08 -2.71
C PRO A 97 -12.87 19.22 -1.52
N HIS A 98 -13.56 19.35 -0.37
CA HIS A 98 -13.34 18.52 0.80
C HIS A 98 -13.69 17.04 0.59
N ASP A 99 -14.68 16.73 -0.25
CA ASP A 99 -15.00 15.33 -0.58
C ASP A 99 -13.86 14.68 -1.38
N LEU A 100 -13.26 15.39 -2.34
CA LEU A 100 -12.04 14.94 -3.04
C LEU A 100 -10.89 14.74 -2.06
N GLY A 101 -10.69 15.69 -1.15
CA GLY A 101 -9.74 15.57 -0.05
C GLY A 101 -9.93 14.30 0.76
N THR A 102 -11.17 13.99 1.15
CA THR A 102 -11.52 12.81 1.94
C THR A 102 -11.32 11.50 1.18
N ILE A 103 -11.63 11.46 -0.13
CA ILE A 103 -11.38 10.28 -0.98
C ILE A 103 -9.87 10.00 -1.06
N VAL A 104 -9.06 11.02 -1.40
CA VAL A 104 -7.61 10.88 -1.50
C VAL A 104 -7.02 10.49 -0.14
N GLN A 105 -7.45 11.15 0.94
CA GLN A 105 -7.02 10.80 2.30
C GLN A 105 -7.32 9.34 2.62
N SER A 106 -8.52 8.85 2.30
CA SER A 106 -8.93 7.48 2.59
C SER A 106 -8.08 6.47 1.81
N ALA A 107 -7.83 6.71 0.52
CA ALA A 107 -6.93 5.89 -0.27
C ALA A 107 -5.49 5.91 0.27
N CYS A 108 -4.97 7.08 0.64
CA CYS A 108 -3.67 7.23 1.29
C CYS A 108 -3.57 6.46 2.62
N LEU A 109 -4.61 6.43 3.46
CA LEU A 109 -4.58 5.63 4.68
C LEU A 109 -4.51 4.12 4.41
N ALA A 110 -5.07 3.67 3.27
CA ALA A 110 -5.12 2.27 2.89
C ALA A 110 -3.98 1.83 1.95
N HIS A 111 -3.15 2.73 1.42
CA HIS A 111 -2.17 2.42 0.37
C HIS A 111 -1.22 1.28 0.77
N ASP A 112 -0.84 1.24 2.04
CA ASP A 112 0.13 0.30 2.58
C ASP A 112 -0.50 -0.90 3.32
N ILE A 113 -1.84 -0.99 3.34
CA ILE A 113 -2.60 -1.92 4.19
C ILE A 113 -2.34 -3.40 3.89
N GLY A 114 -1.90 -3.70 2.67
CA GLY A 114 -1.66 -5.05 2.18
C GLY A 114 -0.23 -5.56 2.34
N ASN A 115 0.72 -4.72 2.77
CA ASN A 115 2.12 -5.15 2.92
C ASN A 115 2.24 -6.32 3.92
N PRO A 116 3.05 -7.35 3.64
CA PRO A 116 3.24 -8.46 4.58
C PRO A 116 4.10 -8.04 5.78
N PRO A 117 4.26 -8.91 6.80
CA PRO A 117 5.32 -8.75 7.80
C PRO A 117 6.68 -8.46 7.15
N PHE A 118 7.48 -7.61 7.77
CA PHE A 118 8.80 -7.19 7.28
C PHE A 118 8.77 -6.37 5.97
N GLY A 119 7.60 -5.86 5.58
CA GLY A 119 7.44 -4.96 4.44
C GLY A 119 7.93 -5.56 3.12
N HIS A 120 8.72 -4.81 2.36
CA HIS A 120 9.25 -5.28 1.06
C HIS A 120 10.09 -6.56 1.19
N ALA A 121 10.82 -6.75 2.29
CA ALA A 121 11.56 -7.99 2.55
C ALA A 121 10.63 -9.20 2.60
N GLY A 122 9.45 -9.01 3.22
CA GLY A 122 8.42 -10.04 3.27
C GLY A 122 7.82 -10.34 1.90
N GLU A 123 7.62 -9.32 1.06
CA GLU A 123 7.16 -9.56 -0.32
C GLU A 123 8.15 -10.41 -1.10
N TYR A 124 9.45 -10.08 -1.04
CA TYR A 124 10.49 -10.85 -1.71
C TYR A 124 10.59 -12.28 -1.17
N ALA A 125 10.50 -12.46 0.16
CA ALA A 125 10.49 -13.78 0.78
C ALA A 125 9.32 -14.65 0.30
N ILE A 126 8.10 -14.10 0.22
CA ILE A 126 6.92 -14.80 -0.29
C ILE A 126 7.10 -15.16 -1.77
N ARG A 127 7.47 -14.18 -2.61
CA ARG A 127 7.72 -14.38 -4.04
C ARG A 127 8.72 -15.49 -4.29
N ASP A 128 9.88 -15.41 -3.64
CA ASP A 128 10.97 -16.35 -3.84
C ASP A 128 10.65 -17.73 -3.28
N TRP A 129 9.85 -17.84 -2.21
CA TRP A 129 9.35 -19.12 -1.74
C TRP A 129 8.45 -19.78 -2.78
N PHE A 130 7.45 -19.09 -3.33
CA PHE A 130 6.59 -19.67 -4.36
C PHE A 130 7.34 -20.00 -5.66
N ARG A 131 8.33 -19.17 -6.05
CA ARG A 131 9.18 -19.44 -7.22
C ARG A 131 10.02 -20.69 -7.06
N ARG A 132 10.62 -20.90 -5.88
CA ARG A 132 11.41 -22.11 -5.58
C ARG A 132 10.57 -23.39 -5.56
N HIS A 133 9.29 -23.28 -5.24
CA HIS A 133 8.36 -24.41 -5.19
C HIS A 133 7.45 -24.51 -6.43
N ALA A 134 7.74 -23.76 -7.50
CA ALA A 134 6.87 -23.70 -8.68
C ALA A 134 6.53 -25.06 -9.31
N THR A 135 7.46 -26.02 -9.21
CA THR A 135 7.32 -27.38 -9.77
C THR A 135 6.82 -28.40 -8.76
N ASP A 136 6.48 -27.98 -7.55
CA ASP A 136 5.94 -28.87 -6.52
C ASP A 136 4.55 -29.38 -6.94
N PRO A 137 4.27 -30.70 -6.80
CA PRO A 137 2.94 -31.26 -7.04
C PRO A 137 1.79 -30.52 -6.34
N ARG A 138 2.08 -29.87 -5.21
CA ARG A 138 1.12 -29.02 -4.48
C ARG A 138 0.52 -27.90 -5.35
N PHE A 139 1.26 -27.38 -6.33
CA PHE A 139 0.81 -26.28 -7.18
C PHE A 139 0.46 -26.71 -8.61
N ALA A 140 0.53 -28.00 -8.93
CA ALA A 140 0.40 -28.51 -10.30
C ALA A 140 -0.99 -28.29 -10.92
N SER A 141 -2.03 -28.13 -10.11
CA SER A 141 -3.40 -27.87 -10.59
C SER A 141 -3.70 -26.38 -10.80
N LEU A 142 -2.80 -25.48 -10.41
CA LEU A 142 -2.98 -24.05 -10.60
C LEU A 142 -2.80 -23.67 -12.07
N THR A 143 -3.63 -22.76 -12.57
CA THR A 143 -3.39 -22.15 -13.87
C THR A 143 -2.11 -21.31 -13.85
N ALA A 144 -1.55 -21.01 -15.04
CA ALA A 144 -0.35 -20.18 -15.15
C ALA A 144 -0.52 -18.80 -14.48
N LEU A 145 -1.70 -18.18 -14.60
CA LEU A 145 -1.99 -16.87 -14.00
C LEU A 145 -2.14 -16.96 -12.47
N GLN A 146 -2.80 -18.00 -11.97
CA GLN A 146 -2.92 -18.23 -10.53
C GLN A 146 -1.56 -18.50 -9.87
N LEU A 147 -0.69 -19.26 -10.54
CA LEU A 147 0.67 -19.46 -10.07
C LEU A 147 1.49 -18.17 -10.15
N ALA A 148 1.33 -17.38 -11.22
CA ALA A 148 2.01 -16.10 -11.40
C ALA A 148 1.64 -15.08 -10.31
N ASP A 149 0.37 -15.03 -9.89
CA ASP A 149 -0.07 -14.22 -8.75
C ASP A 149 0.74 -14.52 -7.48
N LEU A 150 0.85 -15.81 -7.13
CA LEU A 150 1.58 -16.27 -5.94
C LEU A 150 3.09 -16.00 -6.06
N GLN A 151 3.67 -16.22 -7.24
CA GLN A 151 5.09 -15.98 -7.52
C GLN A 151 5.48 -14.50 -7.59
N THR A 152 4.50 -13.61 -7.78
CA THR A 152 4.72 -12.17 -7.92
C THR A 152 4.24 -11.38 -6.72
N PHE A 153 3.41 -11.95 -5.85
CA PHE A 153 2.85 -11.38 -4.60
C PHE A 153 3.19 -9.91 -4.35
N GLU A 154 2.20 -9.03 -4.42
CA GLU A 154 2.39 -7.58 -4.39
C GLU A 154 1.48 -6.93 -3.35
N GLY A 155 2.03 -6.05 -2.50
CA GLY A 155 1.31 -5.44 -1.39
C GLY A 155 0.12 -4.57 -1.81
N ASN A 156 0.13 -3.95 -2.98
CA ASN A 156 -1.01 -3.23 -3.55
C ASN A 156 -2.13 -4.21 -3.93
N ALA A 157 -1.79 -5.36 -4.53
CA ALA A 157 -2.78 -6.41 -4.83
C ALA A 157 -3.38 -7.02 -3.56
N GLN A 158 -2.53 -7.31 -2.57
CA GLN A 158 -3.01 -7.74 -1.26
C GLN A 158 -3.83 -6.64 -0.57
N GLY A 159 -3.48 -5.37 -0.75
CA GLY A 159 -4.20 -4.23 -0.18
C GLY A 159 -5.62 -4.14 -0.74
N PHE A 160 -5.76 -4.25 -2.06
CA PHE A 160 -7.06 -4.29 -2.72
C PHE A 160 -7.91 -5.47 -2.24
N ARG A 161 -7.31 -6.67 -2.14
CA ARG A 161 -7.96 -7.86 -1.58
C ARG A 161 -8.38 -7.67 -0.12
N VAL A 162 -7.53 -7.06 0.71
CA VAL A 162 -7.83 -6.78 2.13
C VAL A 162 -9.08 -5.91 2.27
N VAL A 163 -9.16 -4.82 1.51
CA VAL A 163 -10.28 -3.87 1.64
C VAL A 163 -11.57 -4.33 0.95
N THR A 164 -11.49 -5.22 -0.04
CA THR A 164 -12.66 -5.70 -0.82
C THR A 164 -13.18 -7.07 -0.39
N ARG A 165 -12.34 -7.92 0.22
CA ARG A 165 -12.71 -9.28 0.62
C ARG A 165 -12.50 -9.60 2.09
N ILE A 166 -11.47 -9.07 2.75
CA ILE A 166 -11.03 -9.67 4.02
C ILE A 166 -11.61 -8.97 5.25
N GLU A 167 -11.46 -7.65 5.34
CA GLU A 167 -11.80 -6.92 6.56
C GLU A 167 -13.31 -6.71 6.71
N ASN A 168 -13.81 -6.80 7.95
CA ASN A 168 -15.23 -6.68 8.32
C ASN A 168 -16.16 -7.70 7.63
N ASN A 169 -16.64 -7.41 6.43
CA ASN A 169 -17.60 -8.27 5.72
C ASN A 169 -16.86 -9.30 4.86
N LEU A 170 -16.38 -10.37 5.52
CA LEU A 170 -15.52 -11.39 4.91
C LEU A 170 -16.17 -12.04 3.67
N PHE A 171 -15.52 -11.90 2.51
CA PHE A 171 -15.96 -12.27 1.15
C PHE A 171 -17.29 -11.64 0.69
N ASP A 172 -17.83 -10.69 1.45
CA ASP A 172 -19.10 -9.99 1.21
C ASP A 172 -18.88 -8.46 1.16
N GLY A 173 -17.93 -8.07 0.31
CA GLY A 173 -17.57 -6.68 0.03
C GLY A 173 -16.52 -6.06 0.97
N GLY A 174 -16.02 -6.79 1.98
CA GLY A 174 -14.93 -6.34 2.84
C GLY A 174 -15.31 -5.08 3.63
N LEU A 175 -14.51 -4.01 3.50
CA LEU A 175 -14.83 -2.70 4.06
C LEU A 175 -15.98 -1.99 3.32
N ARG A 176 -16.40 -2.53 2.16
CA ARG A 176 -17.46 -2.00 1.31
C ARG A 176 -17.26 -0.54 0.97
N LEU A 177 -16.03 -0.11 0.68
CA LEU A 177 -15.70 1.29 0.38
C LEU A 177 -16.41 1.76 -0.90
N THR A 178 -16.57 3.07 -1.08
CA THR A 178 -17.13 3.61 -2.33
C THR A 178 -16.20 3.31 -3.51
N TYR A 179 -16.76 3.21 -4.71
CA TYR A 179 -15.97 3.01 -5.92
C TYR A 179 -14.87 4.07 -6.11
N PRO A 180 -15.09 5.39 -5.87
CA PRO A 180 -14.04 6.39 -6.00
C PRO A 180 -12.85 6.16 -5.06
N THR A 181 -13.10 5.77 -3.81
CA THR A 181 -12.03 5.42 -2.86
C THR A 181 -11.25 4.19 -3.34
N LEU A 182 -11.94 3.15 -3.80
CA LEU A 182 -11.30 1.95 -4.35
C LEU A 182 -10.48 2.26 -5.61
N GLY A 183 -11.04 3.04 -6.54
CA GLY A 183 -10.35 3.44 -7.77
C GLY A 183 -9.12 4.29 -7.49
N THR A 184 -9.21 5.20 -6.51
CA THR A 184 -8.09 6.03 -6.06
C THR A 184 -6.97 5.18 -5.43
N LEU A 185 -7.32 4.18 -4.62
CA LEU A 185 -6.38 3.23 -4.02
C LEU A 185 -5.68 2.34 -5.06
N LEU A 186 -6.34 2.07 -6.18
CA LEU A 186 -5.88 1.12 -7.20
C LEU A 186 -4.77 1.72 -8.07
N LYS A 187 -3.54 1.69 -7.55
CA LYS A 187 -2.33 2.23 -8.19
C LYS A 187 -2.06 1.62 -9.57
N TYR A 188 -2.26 0.31 -9.69
CA TYR A 188 -1.99 -0.48 -10.89
C TYR A 188 -3.26 -1.25 -11.27
N PRO A 189 -4.21 -0.61 -11.99
CA PRO A 189 -5.54 -1.17 -12.34
C PRO A 189 -5.47 -2.29 -13.40
N TRP A 190 -4.70 -3.34 -13.09
CA TRP A 190 -4.45 -4.51 -13.93
C TRP A 190 -3.99 -5.72 -13.10
N THR A 191 -3.98 -6.87 -13.77
CA THR A 191 -3.55 -8.17 -13.23
C THR A 191 -2.04 -8.39 -13.38
N VAL A 192 -1.53 -9.48 -12.78
CA VAL A 192 -0.12 -9.88 -12.86
C VAL A 192 0.46 -9.94 -14.28
N GLU A 193 -0.36 -10.19 -15.29
CA GLU A 193 0.04 -10.25 -16.71
C GLU A 193 0.68 -8.95 -17.20
N ARG A 194 0.30 -7.82 -16.61
CA ARG A 194 0.83 -6.49 -16.93
C ARG A 194 1.85 -5.99 -15.91
N GLY A 195 2.25 -6.84 -14.96
CA GLY A 195 3.24 -6.49 -13.93
C GLY A 195 4.63 -6.14 -14.49
N GLY A 196 4.96 -6.66 -15.69
CA GLY A 196 6.24 -6.45 -16.34
C GLY A 196 7.45 -6.87 -15.48
N HIS A 197 8.63 -6.35 -15.78
CA HIS A 197 9.85 -6.67 -15.03
C HIS A 197 9.82 -6.19 -13.57
N LYS A 198 9.07 -5.13 -13.26
CA LYS A 198 8.93 -4.62 -11.89
C LYS A 198 7.93 -5.42 -11.06
N GLY A 199 7.13 -6.29 -11.68
CA GLY A 199 6.13 -7.12 -11.01
C GLY A 199 5.02 -6.32 -10.31
N LYS A 200 4.66 -5.14 -10.83
CA LYS A 200 3.73 -4.21 -10.16
C LYS A 200 2.31 -4.35 -10.71
N PHE A 201 1.37 -4.75 -9.86
CA PHE A 201 -0.04 -4.92 -10.17
C PHE A 201 -0.88 -4.78 -8.89
N SER A 202 -2.18 -4.48 -8.99
CA SER A 202 -3.05 -4.28 -7.82
C SER A 202 -4.25 -5.24 -7.76
N VAL A 203 -4.32 -6.24 -8.65
CA VAL A 203 -5.48 -7.14 -8.74
C VAL A 203 -5.03 -8.59 -8.94
N PHE A 204 -5.27 -9.44 -7.94
CA PHE A 204 -5.15 -10.89 -8.10
C PHE A 204 -6.31 -11.44 -8.94
N GLN A 205 -6.18 -12.66 -9.44
CA GLN A 205 -7.24 -13.35 -10.21
C GLN A 205 -8.57 -13.42 -9.43
N THR A 206 -8.53 -13.52 -8.10
CA THR A 206 -9.73 -13.52 -7.23
C THR A 206 -10.47 -12.17 -7.18
N GLU A 207 -9.85 -11.07 -7.63
CA GLU A 207 -10.41 -9.73 -7.61
C GLU A 207 -10.69 -9.15 -9.01
N VAL A 208 -10.47 -9.92 -10.09
CA VAL A 208 -10.70 -9.49 -11.48
C VAL A 208 -12.15 -9.04 -11.72
N GLU A 209 -13.12 -9.74 -11.12
CA GLU A 209 -14.54 -9.33 -11.21
C GLU A 209 -14.78 -7.93 -10.61
N ILE A 210 -14.10 -7.62 -9.51
CA ILE A 210 -14.24 -6.33 -8.81
C ILE A 210 -13.58 -5.23 -9.62
N LEU A 211 -12.40 -5.50 -10.20
CA LEU A 211 -11.70 -4.58 -11.09
C LEU A 211 -12.59 -4.15 -12.26
N ASN A 212 -13.19 -5.11 -12.95
CA ASN A 212 -14.00 -4.80 -14.13
C ASN A 212 -15.28 -4.06 -13.75
N ALA A 213 -15.98 -4.49 -12.69
CA ALA A 213 -17.15 -3.77 -12.20
C ALA A 213 -16.82 -2.33 -11.75
N LEU A 214 -15.64 -2.11 -11.18
CA LEU A 214 -15.15 -0.79 -10.78
C LEU A 214 -14.82 0.08 -11.99
N GLY A 215 -14.09 -0.47 -12.96
CA GLY A 215 -13.74 0.23 -14.20
C GLY A 215 -14.99 0.67 -14.95
N ASP A 216 -15.95 -0.26 -15.07
CA ASP A 216 -17.26 -0.01 -15.68
C ASP A 216 -18.03 1.07 -14.92
N GLU A 217 -18.23 0.96 -13.61
CA GLU A 217 -19.04 1.92 -12.83
C GLU A 217 -18.46 3.33 -12.87
N LEU A 218 -17.16 3.47 -12.61
CA LEU A 218 -16.45 4.75 -12.60
C LEU A 218 -16.30 5.36 -14.00
N GLY A 219 -16.53 4.58 -15.06
CA GLY A 219 -16.29 5.00 -16.43
C GLY A 219 -14.81 5.21 -16.72
N LEU A 220 -13.94 4.37 -16.15
CA LEU A 220 -12.51 4.37 -16.48
C LEU A 220 -12.34 3.92 -17.93
N ILE A 221 -11.24 4.36 -18.56
CA ILE A 221 -10.97 4.00 -19.94
C ILE A 221 -10.41 2.57 -19.97
N GLN A 222 -11.09 1.68 -20.68
CA GLN A 222 -10.61 0.32 -20.87
C GLN A 222 -9.43 0.31 -21.86
N LEU A 223 -8.26 -0.10 -21.38
CA LEU A 223 -7.01 -0.16 -22.15
C LEU A 223 -6.71 -1.57 -22.67
N GLY A 224 -7.46 -2.57 -22.22
CA GLY A 224 -7.40 -3.96 -22.67
C GLY A 224 -8.24 -4.87 -21.78
N GLU A 225 -8.15 -6.18 -22.01
CA GLU A 225 -8.75 -7.17 -21.12
C GLU A 225 -8.16 -7.04 -19.71
N ASN A 226 -9.04 -6.93 -18.70
CA ASN A 226 -8.69 -6.74 -17.29
C ASN A 226 -7.67 -5.61 -17.06
N HIS A 227 -7.75 -4.54 -17.85
CA HIS A 227 -6.80 -3.44 -17.83
C HIS A 227 -7.49 -2.11 -18.09
N TRP A 228 -7.40 -1.23 -17.11
CA TRP A 228 -8.10 0.04 -17.09
C TRP A 228 -7.13 1.20 -16.90
N SER A 229 -7.52 2.41 -17.26
CA SER A 229 -6.78 3.61 -16.88
C SER A 229 -6.81 3.80 -15.36
N ARG A 230 -5.81 4.49 -14.82
CA ARG A 230 -5.84 4.92 -13.40
C ARG A 230 -7.00 5.88 -13.17
N HIS A 231 -7.58 5.85 -11.97
CA HIS A 231 -8.51 6.87 -11.54
C HIS A 231 -7.76 8.22 -11.42
N PRO A 232 -8.35 9.37 -11.82
CA PRO A 232 -7.65 10.65 -11.76
C PRO A 232 -7.10 11.03 -10.39
N LEU A 233 -7.76 10.65 -9.29
CA LEU A 233 -7.27 10.94 -7.94
C LEU A 233 -6.09 10.05 -7.50
N THR A 234 -5.83 8.91 -8.17
CA THR A 234 -4.70 8.01 -7.84
C THR A 234 -3.36 8.73 -8.00
N TRP A 235 -3.26 9.70 -8.91
CA TRP A 235 -2.06 10.51 -9.11
C TRP A 235 -1.74 11.38 -7.89
N LEU A 236 -2.75 11.86 -7.18
CA LEU A 236 -2.59 12.66 -5.96
C LEU A 236 -2.17 11.78 -4.77
N MET A 237 -2.74 10.58 -4.66
CA MET A 237 -2.32 9.60 -3.66
C MET A 237 -0.84 9.24 -3.82
N GLU A 238 -0.40 8.97 -5.05
CA GLU A 238 1.01 8.66 -5.35
C GLU A 238 1.93 9.83 -5.05
N ALA A 239 1.55 11.06 -5.45
CA ALA A 239 2.34 12.24 -5.12
C ALA A 239 2.45 12.48 -3.60
N ALA A 240 1.38 12.21 -2.84
CA ALA A 240 1.42 12.29 -1.37
C ALA A 240 2.45 11.31 -0.78
N ASP A 241 2.43 10.07 -1.25
CA ASP A 241 3.37 9.03 -0.79
C ASP A 241 4.82 9.39 -1.14
N ASP A 242 5.07 9.84 -2.38
CA ASP A 242 6.41 10.27 -2.83
C ASP A 242 6.96 11.46 -2.02
N ILE A 243 6.13 12.43 -1.64
CA ILE A 243 6.56 13.58 -0.81
C ILE A 243 6.95 13.11 0.59
N CYS A 244 6.10 12.30 1.23
CA CYS A 244 6.38 11.76 2.56
C CYS A 244 7.65 10.90 2.54
N TYR A 245 7.77 10.01 1.56
CA TYR A 245 8.96 9.18 1.36
C TYR A 245 10.24 10.02 1.20
N ALA A 246 10.19 11.10 0.40
CA ALA A 246 11.37 11.92 0.13
C ALA A 246 11.93 12.66 1.36
N ILE A 247 11.05 13.03 2.30
CA ILE A 247 11.42 13.88 3.44
C ILE A 247 11.55 13.06 4.72
N LEU A 248 10.56 12.22 5.02
CA LEU A 248 10.48 11.51 6.30
C LEU A 248 11.54 10.40 6.40
N ASP A 249 11.82 9.68 5.31
CA ASP A 249 12.89 8.66 5.32
C ASP A 249 14.27 9.29 5.56
N LEU A 250 14.50 10.51 5.06
CA LEU A 250 15.75 11.23 5.32
C LEU A 250 15.81 11.72 6.78
N GLU A 251 14.68 12.12 7.37
CA GLU A 251 14.58 12.47 8.80
C GLU A 251 14.90 11.24 9.67
N ASP A 252 14.31 10.09 9.36
CA ASP A 252 14.57 8.82 10.07
C ASP A 252 16.01 8.35 9.91
N ALA A 253 16.60 8.49 8.71
CA ALA A 253 17.99 8.13 8.47
C ALA A 253 18.97 8.99 9.28
N ILE A 254 18.64 10.26 9.53
CA ILE A 254 19.43 11.12 10.42
C ILE A 254 19.27 10.71 11.88
N GLU A 255 18.04 10.42 12.31
CA GLU A 255 17.76 9.95 13.67
C GLU A 255 18.49 8.63 13.98
N LEU A 256 18.66 7.78 12.97
CA LEU A 256 19.44 6.53 13.06
C LEU A 256 20.95 6.71 12.84
N GLN A 257 21.43 7.95 12.70
CA GLN A 257 22.85 8.28 12.48
C GLN A 257 23.45 7.64 11.21
N ILE A 258 22.61 7.33 10.22
CA ILE A 258 23.02 6.81 8.91
C ILE A 258 23.46 7.96 8.00
N LEU A 259 22.74 9.07 8.10
CA LEU A 259 23.01 10.33 7.41
C LEU A 259 23.21 11.45 8.44
N THR A 260 23.91 12.49 8.02
CA THR A 260 24.10 13.72 8.80
C THR A 260 23.24 14.85 8.23
N PHE A 261 23.01 15.88 9.04
CA PHE A 261 22.28 17.07 8.58
C PHE A 261 22.94 17.73 7.37
N ASP A 262 24.27 17.81 7.34
CA ASP A 262 25.00 18.45 6.24
C ASP A 262 24.87 17.69 4.92
N GLU A 263 24.62 16.39 4.96
CA GLU A 263 24.37 15.56 3.77
C GLU A 263 22.94 15.73 3.25
N VAL A 264 21.96 15.92 4.15
CA VAL A 264 20.53 16.03 3.79
C VAL A 264 20.11 17.47 3.48
N LYS A 265 20.74 18.47 4.11
CA LYS A 265 20.42 19.90 3.92
C LYS A 265 20.41 20.31 2.44
N PRO A 266 21.41 19.97 1.60
CA PRO A 266 21.39 20.35 0.18
C PRO A 266 20.18 19.78 -0.57
N ILE A 267 19.78 18.55 -0.25
CA ILE A 267 18.62 17.88 -0.86
C ILE A 267 17.33 18.61 -0.46
N LEU A 268 17.18 18.93 0.82
CA LEU A 268 15.99 19.66 1.30
C LEU A 268 15.92 21.09 0.76
N LEU A 269 17.05 21.79 0.64
CA LEU A 269 17.10 23.12 0.00
C LEU A 269 16.67 23.07 -1.46
N GLN A 270 17.08 22.02 -2.18
CA GLN A 270 16.65 21.77 -3.55
C GLN A 270 15.14 21.50 -3.61
N LEU A 271 14.60 20.66 -2.73
CA LEU A 271 13.16 20.42 -2.62
C LEU A 271 12.37 21.69 -2.23
N CYS A 272 12.97 22.60 -1.47
CA CYS A 272 12.38 23.90 -1.16
C CYS A 272 12.29 24.84 -2.38
N GLY A 273 13.00 24.56 -3.48
CA GLY A 273 13.14 25.49 -4.60
C GLY A 273 14.02 26.70 -4.28
N ASP A 274 14.80 26.66 -3.18
CA ASP A 274 15.57 27.80 -2.67
C ASP A 274 16.89 27.33 -2.06
N LEU A 275 17.93 27.29 -2.91
CA LEU A 275 19.28 26.88 -2.51
C LEU A 275 19.96 27.85 -1.53
N ASN A 276 19.46 29.08 -1.44
CA ASN A 276 20.02 30.14 -0.60
C ASN A 276 19.22 30.32 0.70
N PHE A 277 18.22 29.48 0.96
CA PHE A 277 17.45 29.56 2.19
C PHE A 277 18.38 29.36 3.39
N ASP A 278 18.41 30.37 4.26
CA ASP A 278 19.16 30.36 5.49
C ASP A 278 18.22 30.61 6.67
N ASP A 279 18.48 29.91 7.77
CA ASP A 279 17.73 30.01 9.00
C ASP A 279 18.75 30.02 10.15
N ALA A 280 18.56 30.93 11.11
CA ALA A 280 19.45 31.05 12.26
C ALA A 280 19.60 29.72 13.02
N ILE A 281 18.60 28.82 12.94
CA ILE A 281 18.66 27.50 13.55
C ILE A 281 19.78 26.63 12.99
N PHE A 282 20.19 26.81 11.74
CA PHE A 282 21.23 26.01 11.09
C PHE A 282 22.60 26.19 11.77
N ASN A 283 22.88 27.41 12.21
CA ASN A 283 24.12 27.78 12.90
C ASN A 283 24.01 27.68 14.43
N SER A 284 22.86 27.23 14.95
CA SER A 284 22.65 27.06 16.39
C SER A 284 23.02 25.66 16.87
N GLN A 285 23.06 25.48 18.20
CA GLN A 285 23.27 24.19 18.87
C GLN A 285 22.00 23.29 18.88
N ALA A 286 20.99 23.63 18.08
CA ALA A 286 19.79 22.81 17.92
C ALA A 286 20.13 21.42 17.35
N SER A 287 19.33 20.42 17.72
CA SER A 287 19.46 19.07 17.16
C SER A 287 19.21 19.05 15.66
N ALA A 288 19.77 18.07 14.94
CA ALA A 288 19.54 17.88 13.51
C ALA A 288 18.05 17.82 13.16
N ARG A 289 17.24 17.14 13.99
CA ARG A 289 15.79 17.08 13.86
C ARG A 289 15.11 18.46 13.84
N ARG A 290 15.51 19.36 14.75
CA ARG A 290 14.96 20.74 14.77
C ARG A 290 15.39 21.53 13.54
N LYS A 291 16.62 21.33 13.05
CA LYS A 291 17.12 21.97 11.82
C LYS A 291 16.35 21.48 10.58
N ILE A 292 16.10 20.17 10.46
CA ILE A 292 15.28 19.58 9.38
C ILE A 292 13.85 20.11 9.43
N SER A 293 13.25 20.21 10.63
CA SER A 293 11.88 20.70 10.79
C SER A 293 11.67 22.11 10.20
N ALA A 294 12.70 22.96 10.21
CA ALA A 294 12.65 24.29 9.59
C ALA A 294 12.60 24.24 8.05
N LEU A 295 13.23 23.22 7.44
CA LEU A 295 13.20 23.00 5.98
C LEU A 295 11.96 22.23 5.53
N ARG A 296 11.50 21.28 6.36
CA ARG A 296 10.41 20.35 6.04
C ARG A 296 9.16 21.06 5.54
N GLY A 297 8.69 22.08 6.26
CA GLY A 297 7.47 22.79 5.90
C GLY A 297 7.56 23.44 4.52
N LYS A 298 8.68 24.12 4.23
CA LYS A 298 8.92 24.80 2.95
C LYS A 298 9.11 23.81 1.81
N ALA A 299 9.84 22.71 2.03
CA ALA A 299 9.99 21.63 1.06
C ALA A 299 8.63 20.99 0.72
N MET A 300 7.85 20.61 1.75
CA MET A 300 6.51 20.05 1.55
C MET A 300 5.60 21.02 0.79
N GLU A 301 5.58 22.30 1.15
CA GLU A 301 4.77 23.30 0.46
C GLU A 301 5.13 23.41 -1.02
N ASN A 302 6.43 23.51 -1.35
CA ASN A 302 6.89 23.59 -2.73
C ASN A 302 6.54 22.32 -3.53
N MET A 303 6.75 21.13 -2.94
CA MET A 303 6.42 19.87 -3.61
C MET A 303 4.90 19.71 -3.84
N VAL A 304 4.06 20.12 -2.88
CA VAL A 304 2.59 20.12 -3.05
C VAL A 304 2.20 21.11 -4.14
N ASN A 305 2.78 22.32 -4.16
CA ASN A 305 2.53 23.30 -5.22
C ASN A 305 2.89 22.73 -6.60
N SER A 306 4.06 22.12 -6.72
CA SER A 306 4.52 21.43 -7.92
C SER A 306 3.52 20.37 -8.38
N ALA A 307 3.14 19.44 -7.50
CA ALA A 307 2.19 18.37 -7.83
C ALA A 307 0.81 18.89 -8.28
N VAL A 308 0.27 19.91 -7.61
CA VAL A 308 -1.03 20.53 -7.97
C VAL A 308 -0.95 21.21 -9.32
N GLN A 309 0.13 21.95 -9.60
CA GLN A 309 0.33 22.62 -10.88
C GLN A 309 0.49 21.61 -12.03
N THR A 310 1.29 20.56 -11.84
CA THR A 310 1.45 19.50 -12.84
C THR A 310 0.12 18.79 -13.10
N TYR A 311 -0.66 18.50 -12.05
CA TYR A 311 -1.96 17.88 -12.21
C TYR A 311 -2.88 18.73 -13.09
N HIS A 312 -2.93 20.03 -12.84
CA HIS A 312 -3.73 20.96 -13.63
C HIS A 312 -3.23 21.05 -15.08
N GLN A 313 -1.92 21.12 -15.31
CA GLN A 313 -1.32 21.14 -16.65
C GLN A 313 -1.61 19.85 -17.44
N GLN A 314 -1.59 18.70 -16.75
CA GLN A 314 -1.82 17.38 -17.34
C GLN A 314 -3.29 16.94 -17.28
N TYR A 315 -4.21 17.80 -16.85
CA TYR A 315 -5.59 17.43 -16.54
C TYR A 315 -6.29 16.73 -17.72
N ALA A 316 -6.17 17.27 -18.93
CA ALA A 316 -6.73 16.65 -20.12
C ALA A 316 -6.13 15.24 -20.39
N ALA A 317 -4.81 15.09 -20.28
CA ALA A 317 -4.16 13.79 -20.48
C ALA A 317 -4.54 12.77 -19.39
N ILE A 318 -4.74 13.22 -18.15
CA ILE A 318 -5.23 12.38 -17.04
C ILE A 318 -6.66 11.91 -17.32
N MET A 319 -7.56 12.84 -17.69
CA MET A 319 -8.98 12.54 -17.96
C MET A 319 -9.17 11.67 -19.21
N GLU A 320 -8.24 11.75 -20.17
CA GLU A 320 -8.19 10.89 -21.35
C GLU A 320 -7.40 9.58 -21.12
N GLY A 321 -6.91 9.31 -19.90
CA GLY A 321 -6.20 8.08 -19.56
C GLY A 321 -4.85 7.92 -20.27
N ARG A 322 -4.26 9.02 -20.76
CA ARG A 322 -3.01 9.05 -21.53
C ARG A 322 -1.78 9.43 -20.71
N PHE A 323 -1.95 9.99 -19.51
CA PHE A 323 -0.82 10.36 -18.64
C PHE A 323 -0.11 9.10 -18.10
N GLN A 324 1.22 9.05 -18.21
CA GLN A 324 2.06 7.90 -17.83
C GLN A 324 3.25 8.28 -16.92
N GLY A 325 3.40 9.56 -16.58
CA GLY A 325 4.51 10.09 -15.78
C GLY A 325 4.28 10.05 -14.28
N GLU A 326 5.04 10.84 -13.53
CA GLU A 326 4.84 11.09 -12.10
C GLU A 326 4.63 12.59 -11.90
N LEU A 327 3.63 13.02 -11.11
CA LEU A 327 3.31 14.46 -10.96
C LEU A 327 4.50 15.31 -10.49
N LEU A 328 5.30 14.76 -9.57
CA LEU A 328 6.49 15.43 -9.04
C LEU A 328 7.68 15.33 -9.99
N GLY A 329 7.77 14.25 -10.76
CA GLY A 329 8.84 14.04 -11.74
C GLY A 329 8.69 14.90 -13.00
N GLU A 330 7.46 15.27 -13.36
CA GLU A 330 7.15 16.17 -14.49
C GLU A 330 6.84 17.61 -14.06
N GLY A 331 6.93 17.92 -12.75
CA GLY A 331 6.67 19.24 -12.21
C GLY A 331 7.90 20.14 -12.17
N ASP A 332 8.01 20.90 -11.08
CA ASP A 332 9.15 21.77 -10.82
C ASP A 332 10.49 21.01 -10.93
N PRO A 333 11.45 21.47 -11.76
CA PRO A 333 12.72 20.76 -12.00
C PRO A 333 13.56 20.55 -10.73
N MET A 334 13.55 21.51 -9.79
CA MET A 334 14.29 21.36 -8.53
C MET A 334 13.63 20.31 -7.64
N VAL A 335 12.30 20.24 -7.62
CA VAL A 335 11.57 19.17 -6.93
C VAL A 335 11.92 17.81 -7.53
N ALA A 336 11.86 17.66 -8.86
CA ALA A 336 12.15 16.41 -9.54
C ALA A 336 13.59 15.93 -9.28
N GLU A 337 14.57 16.83 -9.38
CA GLU A 337 15.98 16.52 -9.16
C GLU A 337 16.29 16.23 -7.67
N GLY A 338 15.69 17.01 -6.75
CA GLY A 338 15.78 16.76 -5.32
C GLY A 338 15.20 15.41 -4.92
N LEU A 339 14.04 15.03 -5.49
CA LEU A 339 13.40 13.73 -5.28
C LEU A 339 14.27 12.59 -5.81
N SER A 340 14.84 12.75 -7.01
CA SER A 340 15.78 11.78 -7.58
C SER A 340 17.01 11.58 -6.69
N THR A 341 17.56 12.68 -6.16
CA THR A 341 18.70 12.66 -5.25
C THR A 341 18.37 12.00 -3.91
N ALA A 342 17.22 12.33 -3.32
CA ALA A 342 16.70 11.68 -2.11
C ALA A 342 16.52 10.16 -2.30
N LYS A 343 15.85 9.75 -3.38
CA LYS A 343 15.65 8.34 -3.74
C LYS A 343 16.98 7.61 -3.98
N ARG A 344 18.02 8.29 -4.48
CA ARG A 344 19.35 7.71 -4.71
C ARG A 344 20.11 7.52 -3.40
N ILE A 345 20.20 8.54 -2.54
CA ILE A 345 20.93 8.42 -1.27
C ILE A 345 20.27 7.39 -0.35
N ALA A 346 18.94 7.29 -0.34
CA ALA A 346 18.22 6.26 0.38
C ALA A 346 18.61 4.85 -0.10
N ARG A 347 18.65 4.63 -1.43
CA ARG A 347 19.05 3.36 -2.03
C ARG A 347 20.51 2.98 -1.78
N GLU A 348 21.41 3.94 -1.78
CA GLU A 348 22.85 3.69 -1.65
C GLU A 348 23.29 3.50 -0.19
N ARG A 349 22.61 4.14 0.77
CA ARG A 349 23.11 4.20 2.17
C ARG A 349 22.10 3.81 3.23
N VAL A 350 20.82 4.09 3.02
CA VAL A 350 19.77 3.78 3.99
C VAL A 350 19.37 2.32 3.87
N PHE A 351 19.18 1.83 2.64
CA PHE A 351 18.77 0.44 2.40
C PHE A 351 19.88 -0.60 2.61
N PRO A 352 21.15 -0.40 2.22
CA PRO A 352 22.18 -1.44 2.36
C PRO A 352 22.75 -1.60 3.76
N ASN A 353 22.23 -0.90 4.77
CA ASN A 353 22.74 -0.95 6.13
C ASN A 353 22.68 -2.39 6.68
N ASN A 354 23.78 -2.91 7.23
CA ASN A 354 23.94 -4.28 7.71
C ASN A 354 22.79 -4.79 8.60
N ARG A 355 22.22 -3.92 9.45
CA ARG A 355 21.06 -4.29 10.28
C ARG A 355 19.84 -4.70 9.46
N LYS A 356 19.62 -4.07 8.31
CA LYS A 356 18.53 -4.41 7.41
C LYS A 356 18.75 -5.77 6.76
N ALA A 357 19.98 -6.06 6.31
CA ALA A 357 20.31 -7.35 5.70
C ALA A 357 20.07 -8.53 6.65
N GLU A 358 20.44 -8.41 7.93
CA GLU A 358 20.16 -9.44 8.95
C GLU A 358 18.65 -9.70 9.09
N LEU A 359 17.84 -8.64 9.08
CA LEU A 359 16.39 -8.73 9.22
C LEU A 359 15.73 -9.27 7.94
N GLU A 360 16.24 -8.92 6.77
CA GLU A 360 15.82 -9.50 5.50
C GLU A 360 16.06 -11.02 5.48
N VAL A 361 17.25 -11.49 5.87
CA VAL A 361 17.53 -12.94 5.99
C VAL A 361 16.61 -13.61 7.03
N GLY A 362 16.38 -12.95 8.16
CA GLY A 362 15.45 -13.41 9.19
C GLY A 362 14.00 -13.52 8.68
N ALA A 363 13.55 -12.57 7.85
CA ALA A 363 12.24 -12.57 7.22
C ALA A 363 12.06 -13.77 6.29
N TYR A 364 13.07 -14.10 5.47
CA TYR A 364 13.04 -15.27 4.58
C TYR A 364 12.85 -16.58 5.37
N THR A 365 13.60 -16.74 6.47
CA THR A 365 13.49 -17.93 7.32
C THR A 365 12.12 -17.99 8.00
N THR A 366 11.68 -16.87 8.58
CA THR A 366 10.41 -16.76 9.31
C THR A 366 9.22 -17.07 8.41
N LEU A 367 9.13 -16.39 7.26
CA LEU A 367 8.04 -16.56 6.32
C LEU A 367 8.11 -17.91 5.61
N GLY A 368 9.31 -18.45 5.34
CA GLY A 368 9.48 -19.79 4.80
C GLY A 368 8.85 -20.86 5.69
N VAL A 369 9.14 -20.84 7.00
CA VAL A 369 8.56 -21.79 7.97
C VAL A 369 7.03 -21.69 8.01
N LEU A 370 6.49 -20.48 7.95
CA LEU A 370 5.04 -20.27 7.93
C LEU A 370 4.43 -20.78 6.63
N LEU A 371 4.99 -20.41 5.47
CA LEU A 371 4.51 -20.83 4.17
C LEU A 371 4.55 -22.35 4.00
N ASP A 372 5.63 -23.01 4.41
CA ASP A 372 5.73 -24.47 4.42
C ASP A 372 4.57 -25.07 5.21
N ALA A 373 4.42 -24.67 6.48
CA ALA A 373 3.40 -25.24 7.36
C ALA A 373 1.96 -25.01 6.86
N PHE A 374 1.61 -23.77 6.50
CA PHE A 374 0.24 -23.42 6.12
C PHE A 374 -0.12 -23.91 4.72
N CYS A 375 0.80 -23.83 3.74
CA CYS A 375 0.51 -24.34 2.39
C CYS A 375 0.43 -25.87 2.38
N ASP A 376 1.26 -26.57 3.16
CA ASP A 376 1.14 -28.03 3.33
C ASP A 376 -0.21 -28.41 3.94
N ALA A 377 -0.60 -27.74 5.02
CA ALA A 377 -1.85 -28.03 5.71
C ALA A 377 -3.08 -27.78 4.83
N VAL A 378 -3.08 -26.67 4.08
CA VAL A 378 -4.15 -26.36 3.12
C VAL A 378 -4.20 -27.40 2.00
N PHE A 379 -3.05 -27.80 1.46
CA PHE A 379 -2.98 -28.81 0.40
C PHE A 379 -3.52 -30.16 0.88
N GLU A 380 -3.06 -30.64 2.05
CA GLU A 380 -3.53 -31.89 2.63
C GLU A 380 -5.04 -31.83 2.90
N SER A 381 -5.52 -30.71 3.46
CA SER A 381 -6.96 -30.51 3.70
C SER A 381 -7.78 -30.61 2.41
N HIS A 382 -7.31 -29.99 1.33
CA HIS A 382 -7.94 -30.08 0.01
C HIS A 382 -7.90 -31.51 -0.55
N GLN A 383 -6.79 -32.23 -0.43
CA GLN A 383 -6.69 -33.62 -0.93
C GLN A 383 -7.62 -34.58 -0.16
N GLN A 384 -7.76 -34.39 1.14
CA GLN A 384 -8.55 -35.28 1.99
C GLN A 384 -10.06 -35.05 1.89
N GLN A 385 -10.53 -33.93 1.30
CA GLN A 385 -11.96 -33.65 1.06
C GLN A 385 -12.87 -33.94 2.27
N GLY A 386 -12.44 -33.53 3.47
CA GLY A 386 -13.18 -33.72 4.72
C GLY A 386 -12.94 -35.06 5.44
N GLN A 387 -12.04 -35.90 4.93
CA GLN A 387 -11.51 -37.05 5.68
C GLN A 387 -10.57 -36.61 6.82
N ALA A 388 -10.19 -37.56 7.67
CA ALA A 388 -9.33 -37.30 8.82
C ALA A 388 -7.96 -36.75 8.37
N LEU A 389 -7.61 -35.57 8.86
CA LEU A 389 -6.31 -34.94 8.64
C LEU A 389 -5.27 -35.51 9.59
N GLY A 390 -3.99 -35.41 9.22
CA GLY A 390 -2.91 -35.63 10.16
C GLY A 390 -3.00 -34.66 11.35
N TYR A 391 -2.62 -35.12 12.55
CA TYR A 391 -2.74 -34.33 13.78
C TYR A 391 -2.06 -32.95 13.69
N ARG A 392 -0.88 -32.87 13.06
CA ARG A 392 -0.18 -31.59 12.85
C ARG A 392 -1.00 -30.66 11.95
N THR A 393 -1.50 -31.18 10.84
CA THR A 393 -2.31 -30.42 9.87
C THR A 393 -3.59 -29.89 10.50
N GLU A 394 -4.29 -30.70 11.30
CA GLU A 394 -5.46 -30.26 12.05
C GLU A 394 -5.14 -29.06 12.97
N LYS A 395 -4.00 -29.08 13.67
CA LYS A 395 -3.57 -27.96 14.52
C LYS A 395 -3.19 -26.72 13.72
N ILE A 396 -2.52 -26.87 12.58
CA ILE A 396 -2.22 -25.75 11.69
C ILE A 396 -3.50 -25.13 11.11
N MET A 397 -4.45 -25.95 10.66
CA MET A 397 -5.76 -25.47 10.18
C MET A 397 -6.55 -24.76 11.29
N THR A 398 -6.46 -25.24 12.53
CA THR A 398 -7.07 -24.57 13.70
C THR A 398 -6.48 -23.16 13.92
N LEU A 399 -5.17 -22.97 13.69
CA LEU A 399 -4.52 -21.66 13.84
C LEU A 399 -4.98 -20.63 12.80
N LEU A 400 -5.37 -21.08 11.60
CA LEU A 400 -6.00 -20.19 10.61
C LEU A 400 -7.35 -19.64 11.12
N GLY A 401 -8.04 -20.37 12.00
CA GLY A 401 -9.31 -19.94 12.60
C GLY A 401 -10.37 -19.62 11.55
N ILE A 402 -10.94 -18.40 11.61
CA ILE A 402 -11.90 -17.91 10.60
C ILE A 402 -11.29 -17.81 9.18
N HIS A 403 -9.96 -17.91 9.08
CA HIS A 403 -9.25 -17.91 7.81
C HIS A 403 -9.08 -19.29 7.19
N ALA A 404 -9.39 -20.38 7.91
CA ALA A 404 -9.26 -21.73 7.38
C ALA A 404 -10.16 -21.93 6.14
N PRO A 405 -9.60 -22.28 4.97
CA PRO A 405 -10.40 -22.57 3.80
C PRO A 405 -11.17 -23.90 3.99
N PRO A 406 -12.44 -23.99 3.57
CA PRO A 406 -13.14 -25.25 3.42
C PRO A 406 -12.41 -26.20 2.46
N ALA A 407 -12.34 -27.50 2.78
CA ALA A 407 -11.60 -28.50 1.98
C ALA A 407 -12.05 -28.59 0.50
N HIS A 408 -13.32 -28.31 0.22
CA HIS A 408 -13.89 -28.37 -1.13
C HIS A 408 -13.60 -27.12 -1.98
N TRP A 409 -13.03 -26.07 -1.39
CA TRP A 409 -12.67 -24.87 -2.15
C TRP A 409 -11.60 -25.20 -3.19
N PRO A 410 -11.57 -24.47 -4.33
CA PRO A 410 -10.46 -24.55 -5.26
C PRO A 410 -9.14 -24.27 -4.54
N LEU A 411 -8.09 -24.93 -5.01
CA LEU A 411 -6.81 -24.91 -4.32
C LEU A 411 -6.15 -23.52 -4.35
N TYR A 412 -6.31 -22.77 -5.43
CA TYR A 412 -5.86 -21.37 -5.53
C TYR A 412 -6.48 -20.49 -4.44
N ASP A 413 -7.81 -20.47 -4.32
CA ASP A 413 -8.54 -19.73 -3.30
C ASP A 413 -8.12 -20.12 -1.89
N SER A 414 -7.85 -21.42 -1.70
CA SER A 414 -7.37 -21.96 -0.43
C SER A 414 -5.95 -21.48 -0.09
N TYR A 415 -5.04 -21.43 -1.07
CA TYR A 415 -3.71 -20.82 -0.88
C TYR A 415 -3.79 -19.33 -0.63
N MET A 416 -4.70 -18.62 -1.31
CA MET A 416 -4.94 -17.20 -1.02
C MET A 416 -5.35 -16.99 0.44
N ARG A 417 -6.10 -17.90 1.06
CA ARG A 417 -6.37 -17.83 2.52
C ARG A 417 -5.13 -17.98 3.40
N ALA A 418 -4.23 -18.90 3.05
CA ALA A 418 -2.96 -19.04 3.77
C ALA A 418 -2.11 -17.78 3.64
N VAL A 419 -2.02 -17.22 2.42
CA VAL A 419 -1.32 -15.97 2.14
C VAL A 419 -1.97 -14.77 2.84
N ASP A 420 -3.31 -14.69 2.87
CA ASP A 420 -4.07 -13.68 3.61
C ASP A 420 -3.71 -13.69 5.10
N PHE A 421 -3.65 -14.88 5.68
CA PHE A 421 -3.31 -15.06 7.10
C PHE A 421 -1.87 -14.63 7.37
N ILE A 422 -0.91 -15.10 6.58
CA ILE A 422 0.52 -14.79 6.73
C ILE A 422 0.81 -13.31 6.47
N GLY A 423 0.32 -12.76 5.35
CA GLY A 423 0.48 -11.34 5.01
C GLY A 423 -0.25 -10.40 5.98
N GLY A 424 -1.32 -10.89 6.61
CA GLY A 424 -2.06 -10.17 7.64
C GLY A 424 -1.30 -9.99 8.95
N MET A 425 -0.31 -10.83 9.26
CA MET A 425 0.42 -10.80 10.54
C MET A 425 1.22 -9.51 10.75
N THR A 426 1.57 -9.21 12.00
CA THR A 426 2.59 -8.22 12.34
C THR A 426 3.97 -8.87 12.37
N ASP A 427 5.04 -8.07 12.32
CA ASP A 427 6.42 -8.57 12.32
C ASP A 427 6.71 -9.46 13.54
N THR A 428 6.26 -9.00 14.71
CA THR A 428 6.40 -9.70 15.99
C THR A 428 5.60 -10.99 16.05
N TYR A 429 4.37 -10.99 15.53
CA TYR A 429 3.50 -12.16 15.55
C TYR A 429 3.98 -13.23 14.58
N ALA A 430 4.41 -12.84 13.37
CA ALA A 430 5.01 -13.76 12.40
C ALA A 430 6.25 -14.45 12.97
N THR A 431 7.14 -13.67 13.61
CA THR A 431 8.34 -14.18 14.28
C THR A 431 7.99 -15.16 15.41
N TYR A 432 7.03 -14.79 16.27
CA TYR A 432 6.57 -15.64 17.36
C TYR A 432 6.02 -16.97 16.84
N LEU A 433 5.10 -16.92 15.87
CA LEU A 433 4.42 -18.09 15.36
C LEU A 433 5.37 -19.02 14.61
N ALA A 434 6.27 -18.48 13.80
CA ALA A 434 7.29 -19.27 13.11
C ALA A 434 8.19 -20.02 14.09
N ARG A 435 8.55 -19.41 15.23
CA ARG A 435 9.33 -20.08 16.29
C ARG A 435 8.55 -21.23 16.92
N GLN A 436 7.26 -21.06 17.20
CA GLN A 436 6.41 -22.12 17.77
C GLN A 436 6.25 -23.29 16.80
N ILE A 437 6.08 -23.01 15.51
CA ILE A 437 5.89 -24.03 14.46
C ILE A 437 7.21 -24.72 14.10
N GLY A 438 8.30 -23.97 14.01
CA GLY A 438 9.63 -24.43 13.61
C GLY A 438 10.41 -25.18 14.71
N GLY A 439 9.83 -25.33 15.91
CA GLY A 439 10.45 -26.09 17.00
C GLY A 439 11.60 -25.37 17.72
N GLY A 440 11.64 -24.04 17.69
CA GLY A 440 12.67 -23.26 18.39
C GLY A 440 12.57 -23.40 19.91
N VAL A 441 13.51 -24.11 20.53
CA VAL A 441 13.63 -24.26 21.99
C VAL A 441 14.38 -23.06 22.62
N GLY A 442 13.72 -22.28 23.50
CA GLY A 442 14.29 -21.25 24.43
C GLY A 442 14.54 -19.85 23.81
N GLN A 443 14.30 -18.69 24.44
CA GLN A 443 14.26 -18.27 25.85
C GLN A 443 13.08 -17.28 26.14
N HIS A 444 12.75 -17.12 27.42
CA HIS A 444 11.73 -16.21 27.96
C HIS A 444 11.66 -14.83 27.31
N LEU A 445 10.44 -14.39 27.00
CA LEU A 445 10.11 -12.96 26.91
C LEU A 445 10.27 -12.36 28.33
N PRO A 446 10.98 -11.23 28.52
CA PRO A 446 10.80 -10.45 29.74
C PRO A 446 9.36 -9.93 29.73
N GLY A 447 8.66 -10.15 30.85
CA GLY A 447 7.25 -9.81 31.04
C GLY A 447 6.99 -8.33 31.28
#